data_AF-A0A661NDS9-F1
#
_entry.id   AF-A0A661NDS9-F1
#
_cell.length_a   1.000
_cell.length_b   1.000
_cell.length_c   1.000
_cell.angle_alpha   90.00
_cell.angle_beta   90.00
_cell.angle_gamma   90.00
#
_symmetry.space_group_name_H-M   'P 1'
#
loop_
_entity.id
_entity.type
_entity.pdbx_description
1 polymer ?
#
loop_
_entity_poly.entity_id
_entity_poly.type
_entity_poly.pdbx_seq_one_letter_code
_entity_poly.pdbx_strand_id
1 'polypeptide(L)'
;MTGGTDPANECTQSNAQCNTGDCSGTAAACEAAAASVVCRAAPNPCDIAENCTGTATGCPADDVEPATTVCRAAPNPCDIAENCNGTATTCPADAVEPGTTVCRPAVAGGCDVAENCNGVATTCPADDVEPGTTVCRGVAGDCDVAEVCNGVSNACPNDILIADGQPSTGGNCDPYLCDGLIATCPSTCAANGDCVGPTTCPTNVCCLASAQACTANAECCGGSCNGGSPPGNCD
;
A
#
# COMPACT_ATOMS: atom_id res chain seq x y z
N MET A 1 58.28 26.62 38.35
CA MET A 1 57.98 25.31 37.73
C MET A 1 58.67 24.25 38.57
N THR A 2 57.96 23.70 39.54
CA THR A 2 58.43 22.56 40.35
C THR A 2 57.63 21.34 39.89
N GLY A 3 58.35 20.29 39.49
CA GLY A 3 57.78 19.12 38.82
C GLY A 3 56.75 18.38 39.67
N GLY A 4 55.57 18.17 39.08
CA GLY A 4 54.71 17.05 39.40
C GLY A 4 55.13 15.85 38.57
N THR A 5 55.24 14.69 39.19
CA THR A 5 55.41 13.41 38.49
C THR A 5 54.05 12.99 37.92
N ASP A 6 53.98 12.74 36.61
CA ASP A 6 52.84 12.18 35.87
C ASP A 6 52.75 10.66 36.11
N PRO A 7 51.94 10.19 37.08
CA PRO A 7 51.82 8.78 37.34
C PRO A 7 50.77 8.25 36.36
N ALA A 8 51.25 7.63 35.26
CA ALA A 8 50.49 6.93 34.20
C ALA A 8 50.47 7.58 32.79
N ASN A 9 51.25 8.64 32.55
CA ASN A 9 51.39 9.25 31.21
C ASN A 9 50.02 9.70 30.65
N GLU A 10 49.23 10.34 31.52
CA GLU A 10 47.84 10.73 31.23
C GLU A 10 47.76 12.10 30.54
N CYS A 11 48.88 12.84 30.53
CA CYS A 11 49.02 14.11 29.80
C CYS A 11 49.67 13.92 28.43
N THR A 12 48.91 13.49 27.41
CA THR A 12 49.37 13.62 26.02
C THR A 12 49.15 15.06 25.52
N GLN A 13 50.16 15.90 25.80
CA GLN A 13 50.52 17.20 25.25
C GLN A 13 49.56 17.85 24.21
N SER A 14 48.46 18.46 24.67
CA SER A 14 47.86 19.71 24.14
C SER A 14 46.59 20.12 24.92
N ASN A 15 46.61 19.94 26.24
CA ASN A 15 45.55 20.34 27.13
C ASN A 15 46.08 21.46 28.07
N ALA A 16 45.34 22.57 28.17
CA ALA A 16 45.68 23.71 29.04
C ALA A 16 45.81 23.31 30.53
N GLN A 17 45.11 22.25 30.96
CA GLN A 17 45.14 21.72 32.34
C GLN A 17 46.54 21.22 32.75
N CYS A 18 47.35 20.73 31.81
CA CYS A 18 48.68 20.20 32.14
C CYS A 18 49.72 21.32 32.39
N ASN A 19 49.44 22.56 31.99
CA ASN A 19 50.37 23.69 32.14
C ASN A 19 50.31 24.37 33.52
N THR A 20 49.32 24.04 34.37
CA THR A 20 49.16 24.60 35.73
C THR A 20 49.52 23.62 36.85
N GLY A 21 49.95 22.40 36.52
CA GLY A 21 50.49 21.44 37.48
C GLY A 21 49.47 20.56 38.21
N ASP A 22 48.21 20.54 37.75
CA ASP A 22 47.20 19.59 38.23
C ASP A 22 46.87 18.60 37.10
N CYS A 23 47.49 17.42 37.18
CA CYS A 23 47.31 16.30 36.26
C CYS A 23 46.60 15.16 36.99
N SER A 24 45.47 15.44 37.65
CA SER A 24 44.74 14.45 38.43
C SER A 24 43.94 13.44 37.60
N GLY A 25 43.98 13.50 36.26
CA GLY A 25 43.46 12.42 35.39
C GLY A 25 41.95 12.17 35.45
N THR A 26 41.23 12.88 36.32
CA THR A 26 39.79 12.76 36.46
C THR A 26 39.14 13.76 35.52
N ALA A 27 38.29 13.27 34.61
CA ALA A 27 37.60 14.02 33.58
C ALA A 27 36.54 15.02 34.11
N ALA A 28 36.83 15.73 35.21
CA ALA A 28 35.86 16.53 35.96
C ALA A 28 36.38 17.89 36.47
N ALA A 29 37.60 18.32 36.11
CA ALA A 29 38.18 19.57 36.62
C ALA A 29 38.04 20.75 35.64
N CYS A 30 37.29 21.78 36.03
CA CYS A 30 37.19 23.07 35.34
C CYS A 30 38.21 24.11 35.85
N GLU A 31 39.23 23.68 36.58
CA GLU A 31 40.16 24.58 37.27
C GLU A 31 40.90 25.48 36.27
N ALA A 32 40.56 26.78 36.33
CA ALA A 32 41.00 27.85 35.43
C ALA A 32 40.55 27.75 33.95
N ALA A 33 39.60 26.88 33.63
CA ALA A 33 39.01 26.83 32.29
C ALA A 33 38.05 28.01 32.04
N ALA A 34 38.08 28.55 30.82
CA ALA A 34 37.10 29.55 30.39
C ALA A 34 35.69 28.94 30.30
N ALA A 35 34.66 29.79 30.35
CA ALA A 35 33.30 29.33 30.09
C ALA A 35 33.18 28.68 28.69
N SER A 36 32.32 27.68 28.54
CA SER A 36 32.10 26.92 27.28
C SER A 36 33.21 25.92 26.91
N VAL A 37 34.21 25.70 27.76
CA VAL A 37 35.16 24.59 27.60
C VAL A 37 34.46 23.29 28.03
N VAL A 38 34.36 22.32 27.12
CA VAL A 38 33.80 20.99 27.41
C VAL A 38 34.67 20.30 28.47
N CYS A 39 34.09 20.04 29.64
CA CYS A 39 34.76 19.32 30.72
C CYS A 39 34.34 17.85 30.78
N ARG A 40 33.13 17.52 30.30
CA ARG A 40 32.70 16.14 30.05
C ARG A 40 32.02 16.07 28.68
N ALA A 41 32.45 15.11 27.87
CA ALA A 41 31.83 14.85 26.58
C ALA A 41 30.53 14.07 26.76
N ALA A 42 29.66 14.14 25.76
CA ALA A 42 28.45 13.31 25.64
C ALA A 42 28.74 12.04 24.82
N PRO A 43 29.11 10.90 25.44
CA PRO A 43 29.35 9.64 24.71
C PRO A 43 28.11 9.01 24.09
N ASN A 44 26.91 9.36 24.55
CA ASN A 44 25.67 8.73 24.12
C ASN A 44 24.69 9.72 23.46
N PRO A 45 23.75 9.27 22.62
CA PRO A 45 22.85 10.17 21.89
C PRO A 45 21.86 10.99 22.74
N CYS A 46 21.60 10.58 23.99
CA CYS A 46 20.72 11.29 24.93
C CYS A 46 21.49 12.04 26.02
N ASP A 47 22.78 12.22 25.81
CA ASP A 47 23.70 12.82 26.75
C ASP A 47 24.04 14.26 26.32
N ILE A 48 24.08 15.20 27.26
CA ILE A 48 24.44 16.59 26.98
C ILE A 48 25.86 16.83 27.46
N ALA A 49 26.74 17.30 26.58
CA ALA A 49 28.11 17.62 27.00
C ALA A 49 28.11 18.82 27.96
N GLU A 50 28.71 18.69 29.15
CA GLU A 50 28.83 19.80 30.08
C GLU A 50 30.07 20.64 29.79
N ASN A 51 29.84 21.93 29.95
CA ASN A 51 30.84 22.95 29.77
C ASN A 51 31.15 23.62 31.10
N CYS A 52 32.42 23.96 31.30
CA CYS A 52 32.82 24.82 32.40
C CYS A 52 32.04 26.14 32.36
N THR A 53 31.67 26.63 33.54
CA THR A 53 30.96 27.90 33.70
C THR A 53 31.92 29.10 33.72
N GLY A 54 33.22 28.86 33.79
CA GLY A 54 34.26 29.88 33.97
C GLY A 54 34.42 30.37 35.42
N THR A 55 33.61 29.87 36.35
CA THR A 55 33.64 30.26 37.78
C THR A 55 33.72 29.07 38.74
N ALA A 56 33.25 27.89 38.32
CA ALA A 56 33.33 26.66 39.10
C ALA A 56 34.63 25.88 38.82
N THR A 57 35.17 25.22 39.85
CA THR A 57 36.35 24.36 39.74
C THR A 57 36.03 22.96 39.23
N GLY A 58 34.77 22.53 39.35
CA GLY A 58 34.27 21.25 38.82
C GLY A 58 33.38 21.43 37.60
N CYS A 59 33.24 20.35 36.83
CA CYS A 59 32.23 20.26 35.78
C CYS A 59 30.81 20.36 36.40
N PRO A 60 29.84 20.98 35.71
CA PRO A 60 28.42 20.90 36.10
C PRO A 60 27.93 19.46 36.31
N ALA A 61 26.76 19.33 36.92
CA ALA A 61 26.10 18.02 37.04
C ALA A 61 25.74 17.48 35.65
N ASP A 62 25.71 16.15 35.53
CA ASP A 62 25.36 15.43 34.31
C ASP A 62 23.93 15.76 33.87
N ASP A 63 23.80 16.34 32.68
CA ASP A 63 22.54 16.72 32.07
C ASP A 63 22.19 15.78 30.90
N VAL A 64 20.88 15.54 30.71
CA VAL A 64 20.36 14.62 29.69
C VAL A 64 19.42 15.32 28.74
N GLU A 65 19.38 14.84 27.51
CA GLU A 65 18.45 15.32 26.48
C GLU A 65 16.99 15.12 26.91
N PRO A 66 16.08 16.08 26.65
CA PRO A 66 14.68 15.98 27.01
C PRO A 66 13.97 14.82 26.31
N ALA A 67 12.80 14.43 26.83
CA ALA A 67 12.06 13.27 26.32
C ALA A 67 11.53 13.40 24.87
N THR A 68 11.72 14.57 24.24
CA THR A 68 11.34 14.86 22.86
C THR A 68 12.49 14.72 21.87
N THR A 69 13.72 14.48 22.34
CA THR A 69 14.89 14.35 21.47
C THR A 69 14.92 12.95 20.85
N VAL A 70 14.80 12.87 19.52
CA VAL A 70 14.95 11.60 18.77
C VAL A 70 16.41 11.17 18.81
N CYS A 71 16.67 10.00 19.41
CA CYS A 71 18.02 9.44 19.53
C CYS A 71 18.30 8.33 18.51
N ARG A 72 17.25 7.72 17.95
CA ARG A 72 17.34 6.86 16.77
C ARG A 72 16.15 7.14 15.85
N ALA A 73 16.42 7.39 14.58
CA ALA A 73 15.39 7.54 13.57
C ALA A 73 14.85 6.17 13.13
N ALA A 74 13.59 6.16 12.67
CA ALA A 74 12.95 5.01 12.04
C ALA A 74 13.08 5.08 10.50
N PRO A 75 14.08 4.43 9.87
CA PRO A 75 14.23 4.45 8.42
C PRO A 75 13.16 3.66 7.64
N ASN A 76 12.43 2.75 8.30
CA ASN A 76 11.48 1.85 7.65
C ASN A 76 10.06 1.99 8.22
N PRO A 77 9.01 1.60 7.47
CA PRO A 77 7.61 1.80 7.90
C PRO A 77 7.18 1.00 9.14
N CYS A 78 7.87 -0.09 9.49
CA CYS A 78 7.59 -0.89 10.68
C CYS A 78 8.57 -0.64 11.82
N ASP A 79 9.31 0.46 11.75
CA ASP A 79 10.32 0.87 12.72
C ASP A 79 9.78 2.02 13.58
N ILE A 80 10.00 1.99 14.88
CA ILE A 80 9.58 3.05 15.80
C ILE A 80 10.77 3.97 16.07
N ALA A 81 10.63 5.28 15.89
CA ALA A 81 11.71 6.17 16.29
C ALA A 81 11.82 6.23 17.82
N GLU A 82 13.00 5.97 18.38
CA GLU A 82 13.21 6.17 19.82
C GLU A 82 13.56 7.60 20.15
N ASN A 83 12.91 8.08 21.19
CA ASN A 83 13.25 9.33 21.85
C ASN A 83 13.98 9.04 23.16
N CYS A 84 14.84 9.96 23.56
CA CYS A 84 15.34 10.03 24.91
C CYS A 84 14.18 10.03 25.91
N ASN A 85 14.42 9.61 27.14
CA ASN A 85 13.39 9.58 28.18
C ASN A 85 13.49 10.76 29.17
N GLY A 86 14.45 11.66 28.97
CA GLY A 86 14.71 12.78 29.89
C GLY A 86 15.39 12.41 31.21
N THR A 87 15.89 11.18 31.35
CA THR A 87 16.50 10.69 32.61
C THR A 87 17.74 9.81 32.41
N ALA A 88 17.93 9.21 31.24
CA ALA A 88 19.07 8.36 30.92
C ALA A 88 19.85 8.92 29.72
N THR A 89 21.18 8.76 29.75
CA THR A 89 22.09 9.20 28.69
C THR A 89 22.04 8.28 27.46
N THR A 90 21.61 7.02 27.62
CA THR A 90 21.45 6.06 26.52
C THR A 90 20.07 6.13 25.89
N CYS A 91 20.02 5.99 24.57
CA CYS A 91 18.77 5.79 23.84
C CYS A 91 18.06 4.50 24.30
N PRO A 92 16.72 4.45 24.36
CA PRO A 92 15.99 3.21 24.58
C PRO A 92 16.35 2.11 23.56
N ALA A 93 16.01 0.87 23.88
CA ALA A 93 16.19 -0.24 22.96
C ALA A 93 15.31 -0.06 21.71
N ASP A 94 15.84 -0.50 20.57
CA ASP A 94 15.18 -0.50 19.27
C ASP A 94 13.83 -1.24 19.34
N ALA A 95 12.75 -0.53 19.01
CA ALA A 95 11.40 -1.03 19.01
C ALA A 95 10.82 -1.09 17.59
N VAL A 96 9.94 -2.07 17.37
CA VAL A 96 9.26 -2.29 16.10
C VAL A 96 7.76 -2.12 16.24
N GLU A 97 7.13 -1.67 15.17
CA GLU A 97 5.67 -1.53 15.09
C GLU A 97 4.98 -2.88 15.29
N PRO A 98 3.85 -2.94 16.03
CA PRO A 98 3.12 -4.19 16.27
C PRO A 98 2.55 -4.78 14.98
N GLY A 99 2.20 -6.07 15.05
CA GLY A 99 1.64 -6.82 13.91
C GLY A 99 0.33 -6.29 13.32
N THR A 100 -0.28 -5.30 13.97
CA THR A 100 -1.53 -4.66 13.56
C THR A 100 -1.30 -3.35 12.79
N THR A 101 -0.06 -2.84 12.74
CA THR A 101 0.26 -1.61 12.02
C THR A 101 0.32 -1.89 10.52
N VAL A 102 -0.53 -1.22 9.75
CA VAL A 102 -0.50 -1.27 8.28
C VAL A 102 0.70 -0.47 7.79
N CYS A 103 1.65 -1.14 7.14
CA CYS A 103 2.87 -0.52 6.62
C CYS A 103 2.80 -0.21 5.13
N ARG A 104 1.91 -0.90 4.41
CA ARG A 104 1.55 -0.56 3.05
C ARG A 104 0.04 -0.75 2.89
N PRO A 105 -0.69 0.33 2.58
CA PRO A 105 -2.13 0.23 2.35
C PRO A 105 -2.40 -0.40 0.99
N ALA A 106 -3.48 -1.19 0.91
CA ALA A 106 -3.98 -1.72 -0.35
C ALA A 106 -4.30 -0.58 -1.34
N VAL A 107 -3.87 -0.76 -2.58
CA VAL A 107 -4.21 0.06 -3.74
C VAL A 107 -5.70 -0.10 -4.07
N ALA A 108 -6.35 1.02 -4.37
CA ALA A 108 -7.74 1.00 -4.82
C ALA A 108 -7.86 0.21 -6.13
N GLY A 109 -8.82 -0.72 -6.18
CA GLY A 109 -8.99 -1.60 -7.32
C GLY A 109 -9.47 -3.00 -6.94
N GLY A 110 -9.37 -3.39 -5.67
CA GLY A 110 -9.98 -4.63 -5.17
C GLY A 110 -9.20 -5.92 -5.42
N CYS A 111 -7.97 -5.82 -5.94
CA CYS A 111 -7.06 -6.96 -6.11
C CYS A 111 -5.74 -6.81 -5.33
N ASP A 112 -5.69 -5.87 -4.40
CA ASP A 112 -4.51 -5.60 -3.58
C ASP A 112 -4.82 -5.88 -2.12
N VAL A 113 -3.85 -6.47 -1.42
CA VAL A 113 -3.97 -6.72 0.02
C VAL A 113 -3.18 -5.63 0.75
N ALA A 114 -3.63 -5.25 1.94
CA ALA A 114 -2.84 -4.34 2.78
C ALA A 114 -1.82 -5.17 3.57
N GLU A 115 -0.56 -4.77 3.56
CA GLU A 115 0.47 -5.41 4.37
C GLU A 115 0.59 -4.75 5.72
N ASN A 116 0.65 -5.62 6.72
CA ASN A 116 0.92 -5.24 8.09
C ASN A 116 2.36 -5.59 8.45
N CYS A 117 2.91 -4.81 9.37
CA CYS A 117 4.11 -5.20 10.10
C CYS A 117 3.90 -6.59 10.73
N ASN A 118 4.99 -7.29 11.04
CA ASN A 118 4.92 -8.60 11.70
C ASN A 118 5.27 -8.54 13.19
N GLY A 119 5.55 -7.35 13.73
CA GLY A 119 6.01 -7.18 15.12
C GLY A 119 7.44 -7.61 15.40
N VAL A 120 8.25 -7.84 14.36
CA VAL A 120 9.64 -8.35 14.49
C VAL A 120 10.60 -7.62 13.55
N ALA A 121 10.24 -7.45 12.28
CA ALA A 121 11.07 -6.79 11.27
C ALA A 121 10.71 -5.30 11.18
N THR A 122 11.73 -4.47 10.94
CA THR A 122 11.55 -3.03 10.71
C THR A 122 11.03 -2.73 9.30
N THR A 123 11.24 -3.63 8.34
CA THR A 123 10.72 -3.52 6.97
C THR A 123 9.32 -4.09 6.84
N CYS A 124 8.49 -3.46 6.02
CA CYS A 124 7.20 -4.02 5.61
C CYS A 124 7.42 -5.34 4.85
N PRO A 125 6.50 -6.32 4.94
CA PRO A 125 6.52 -7.52 4.10
C PRO A 125 6.53 -7.21 2.59
N ALA A 126 6.74 -8.25 1.79
CA ALA A 126 6.61 -8.15 0.34
C ALA A 126 5.16 -7.77 -0.04
N ASP A 127 5.02 -7.07 -1.16
CA ASP A 127 3.71 -6.71 -1.75
C ASP A 127 2.94 -7.99 -2.10
N ASP A 128 1.78 -8.18 -1.50
CA ASP A 128 0.90 -9.32 -1.73
C ASP A 128 -0.38 -8.86 -2.43
N VAL A 129 -0.79 -9.63 -3.44
CA VAL A 129 -2.02 -9.38 -4.20
C VAL A 129 -3.07 -10.44 -3.89
N GLU A 130 -4.32 -10.09 -4.11
CA GLU A 130 -5.43 -11.03 -3.97
C GLU A 130 -5.26 -12.23 -4.92
N PRO A 131 -5.59 -13.47 -4.48
CA PRO A 131 -5.47 -14.65 -5.31
C PRO A 131 -6.23 -14.54 -6.65
N GLY A 132 -5.78 -15.33 -7.64
CA GLY A 132 -6.39 -15.42 -8.97
C GLY A 132 -7.85 -15.93 -9.03
N THR A 133 -8.50 -16.06 -7.88
CA THR A 133 -9.87 -16.53 -7.69
C THR A 133 -10.74 -15.50 -6.95
N THR A 134 -10.15 -14.38 -6.50
CA THR A 134 -10.87 -13.33 -5.80
C THR A 134 -11.67 -12.50 -6.80
N VAL A 135 -13.00 -12.47 -6.63
CA VAL A 135 -13.89 -11.60 -7.42
C VAL A 135 -13.73 -10.17 -6.92
N CYS A 136 -13.19 -9.30 -7.77
CA CYS A 136 -12.94 -7.89 -7.48
C CYS A 136 -14.08 -6.98 -7.96
N ARG A 137 -14.84 -7.43 -8.97
CA ARG A 137 -16.12 -6.84 -9.34
C ARG A 137 -17.14 -7.96 -9.58
N GLY A 138 -18.28 -7.87 -8.90
CA GLY A 138 -19.39 -8.79 -9.11
C GLY A 138 -20.18 -8.45 -10.36
N VAL A 139 -20.97 -9.42 -10.83
CA VAL A 139 -21.90 -9.25 -11.96
C VAL A 139 -22.91 -8.13 -11.69
N ALA A 140 -23.05 -7.21 -12.64
CA ALA A 140 -23.93 -6.05 -12.62
C ALA A 140 -24.94 -6.04 -13.79
N GLY A 141 -25.50 -7.21 -14.12
CA GLY A 141 -26.54 -7.39 -15.12
C GLY A 141 -26.50 -8.78 -15.75
N ASP A 142 -27.52 -9.15 -16.51
CA ASP A 142 -27.61 -10.49 -17.12
C ASP A 142 -26.53 -10.72 -18.20
N CYS A 143 -26.06 -9.64 -18.83
CA CYS A 143 -25.03 -9.62 -19.87
C CYS A 143 -23.66 -9.16 -19.37
N ASP A 144 -23.45 -9.18 -18.06
CA ASP A 144 -22.17 -8.85 -17.43
C ASP A 144 -21.49 -10.12 -16.89
N VAL A 145 -20.17 -10.10 -16.80
CA VAL A 145 -19.40 -11.16 -16.13
C VAL A 145 -18.65 -10.59 -14.94
N ALA A 146 -18.41 -11.42 -13.93
CA ALA A 146 -17.60 -11.02 -12.80
C ALA A 146 -16.11 -10.98 -13.18
N GLU A 147 -15.40 -9.98 -12.69
CA GLU A 147 -13.96 -9.84 -12.82
C GLU A 147 -13.30 -10.45 -11.62
N VAL A 148 -12.27 -11.21 -11.95
CA VAL A 148 -11.48 -11.93 -11.00
C VAL A 148 -10.07 -11.39 -11.10
N CYS A 149 -9.44 -11.18 -9.95
CA CYS A 149 -8.03 -10.89 -9.87
C CYS A 149 -7.22 -11.97 -10.60
N ASN A 150 -6.05 -11.62 -11.12
CA ASN A 150 -5.17 -12.58 -11.80
C ASN A 150 -4.07 -13.15 -10.89
N GLY A 151 -4.02 -12.75 -9.62
CA GLY A 151 -2.98 -13.14 -8.68
C GLY A 151 -1.62 -12.48 -8.92
N VAL A 152 -1.58 -11.40 -9.71
CA VAL A 152 -0.34 -10.69 -10.06
C VAL A 152 -0.50 -9.16 -10.04
N SER A 153 -1.67 -8.65 -10.43
CA SER A 153 -1.96 -7.21 -10.53
C SER A 153 -2.79 -6.73 -9.35
N ASN A 154 -2.40 -5.58 -8.78
CA ASN A 154 -3.11 -4.88 -7.70
C ASN A 154 -4.46 -4.31 -8.18
N ALA A 155 -4.61 -4.07 -9.49
CA ALA A 155 -5.85 -3.60 -10.10
C ALA A 155 -6.72 -4.76 -10.60
N CYS A 156 -8.03 -4.64 -10.36
CA CYS A 156 -9.04 -5.47 -11.02
C CYS A 156 -9.00 -5.23 -12.54
N PRO A 157 -9.22 -6.28 -13.36
CA PRO A 157 -9.40 -6.12 -14.78
C PRO A 157 -10.50 -5.10 -15.12
N ASN A 158 -10.39 -4.51 -16.31
CA ASN A 158 -11.45 -3.66 -16.83
C ASN A 158 -12.76 -4.44 -16.94
N ASP A 159 -13.87 -3.69 -16.89
CA ASP A 159 -15.20 -4.20 -17.15
C ASP A 159 -15.32 -4.85 -18.52
N ILE A 160 -15.66 -6.14 -18.51
CA ILE A 160 -15.88 -6.96 -19.67
C ILE A 160 -17.32 -7.47 -19.60
N LEU A 161 -18.07 -7.20 -20.67
CA LEU A 161 -19.41 -7.72 -20.85
C LEU A 161 -19.37 -9.05 -21.62
N ILE A 162 -20.46 -9.80 -21.53
CA ILE A 162 -20.68 -10.95 -22.39
C ILE A 162 -20.67 -10.49 -23.86
N ALA A 163 -19.87 -11.18 -24.68
CA ALA A 163 -19.67 -10.81 -26.08
C ALA A 163 -20.98 -10.80 -26.89
N ASP A 164 -20.99 -10.00 -27.97
CA ASP A 164 -22.11 -9.91 -28.91
C ASP A 164 -22.53 -11.30 -29.44
N GLY A 165 -23.84 -11.55 -29.43
CA GLY A 165 -24.43 -12.81 -29.88
C GLY A 165 -24.21 -13.99 -28.94
N GLN A 166 -23.86 -13.77 -27.67
CA GLN A 166 -23.79 -14.83 -26.64
C GLN A 166 -24.98 -14.75 -25.67
N PRO A 167 -25.45 -15.90 -25.15
CA PRO A 167 -26.53 -15.92 -24.17
C PRO A 167 -26.08 -15.33 -22.84
N SER A 168 -27.00 -14.67 -22.15
CA SER A 168 -26.79 -14.19 -20.78
C SER A 168 -26.47 -15.30 -19.79
N THR A 169 -25.77 -14.95 -18.71
CA THR A 169 -25.55 -15.87 -17.60
C THR A 169 -26.89 -16.27 -16.98
N GLY A 170 -27.25 -17.55 -17.02
CA GLY A 170 -28.54 -18.05 -16.50
C GLY A 170 -29.73 -17.99 -17.47
N GLY A 171 -29.54 -17.51 -18.70
CA GLY A 171 -30.56 -17.54 -19.75
C GLY A 171 -31.70 -16.53 -19.60
N ASN A 172 -31.54 -15.52 -18.74
CA ASN A 172 -32.58 -14.51 -18.47
C ASN A 172 -32.91 -13.63 -19.69
N CYS A 173 -32.00 -13.54 -20.67
CA CYS A 173 -32.25 -12.78 -21.89
C CYS A 173 -32.97 -13.58 -22.99
N ASP A 174 -33.21 -14.89 -22.86
CA ASP A 174 -33.89 -15.70 -23.90
C ASP A 174 -35.22 -15.05 -24.37
N PRO A 175 -35.45 -14.84 -25.68
CA PRO A 175 -34.65 -15.30 -26.84
C PRO A 175 -33.47 -14.41 -27.25
N TYR A 176 -33.30 -13.27 -26.60
CA TYR A 176 -32.28 -12.27 -26.88
C TYR A 176 -30.88 -12.70 -26.42
N LEU A 177 -29.88 -12.24 -27.17
CA LEU A 177 -28.46 -12.42 -26.90
C LEU A 177 -27.85 -11.08 -26.47
N CYS A 178 -26.78 -11.13 -25.68
CA CYS A 178 -26.03 -9.94 -25.27
C CYS A 178 -25.39 -9.26 -26.48
N ASP A 179 -25.23 -7.93 -26.44
CA ASP A 179 -24.67 -7.12 -27.54
C ASP A 179 -23.20 -6.70 -27.31
N GLY A 180 -22.62 -7.07 -26.16
CA GLY A 180 -21.27 -6.68 -25.76
C GLY A 180 -21.08 -5.19 -25.46
N LEU A 181 -22.16 -4.41 -25.42
CA LEU A 181 -22.13 -2.96 -25.19
C LEU A 181 -22.75 -2.55 -23.85
N ILE A 182 -23.81 -3.25 -23.42
CA ILE A 182 -24.47 -2.98 -22.14
C ILE A 182 -24.67 -4.25 -21.31
N ALA A 183 -24.62 -4.09 -19.98
CA ALA A 183 -24.75 -5.18 -19.01
C ALA A 183 -26.17 -5.78 -18.91
N THR A 184 -27.19 -5.11 -19.44
CA THR A 184 -28.60 -5.53 -19.34
C THR A 184 -29.06 -6.26 -20.60
N CYS A 185 -30.06 -7.13 -20.48
CA CYS A 185 -30.69 -7.75 -21.64
C CYS A 185 -31.16 -6.67 -22.64
N PRO A 186 -30.80 -6.78 -23.93
CA PRO A 186 -31.35 -5.90 -24.94
C PRO A 186 -32.86 -6.14 -25.04
N SER A 187 -33.62 -5.04 -25.10
CA SER A 187 -35.08 -5.07 -25.28
C SER A 187 -35.51 -4.92 -26.75
N THR A 188 -34.55 -4.79 -27.67
CA THR A 188 -34.73 -4.62 -29.11
C THR A 188 -33.57 -5.31 -29.85
N CYS A 189 -33.83 -5.99 -30.96
CA CYS A 189 -32.80 -6.64 -31.77
C CYS A 189 -31.84 -5.57 -32.34
N ALA A 190 -30.64 -5.43 -31.77
CA ALA A 190 -29.59 -4.58 -32.36
C ALA A 190 -28.98 -5.23 -33.61
N ALA A 191 -29.08 -6.57 -33.72
CA ALA A 191 -28.74 -7.38 -34.88
C ALA A 191 -29.61 -8.66 -34.94
N ASN A 192 -29.57 -9.32 -36.09
CA ASN A 192 -30.41 -10.41 -36.58
C ASN A 192 -30.22 -11.67 -35.72
N GLY A 193 -31.21 -12.06 -34.92
CA GLY A 193 -30.97 -13.12 -33.93
C GLY A 193 -32.17 -13.78 -33.26
N ASP A 194 -33.39 -13.23 -33.35
CA ASP A 194 -34.49 -13.68 -32.48
C ASP A 194 -35.50 -14.61 -33.14
N CYS A 195 -35.08 -15.78 -33.63
CA CYS A 195 -36.05 -16.80 -34.07
C CYS A 195 -35.70 -18.21 -33.56
N VAL A 196 -35.98 -18.49 -32.29
CA VAL A 196 -36.09 -19.87 -31.79
C VAL A 196 -37.45 -20.42 -32.23
N GLY A 197 -37.47 -21.47 -33.06
CA GLY A 197 -38.71 -21.97 -33.69
C GLY A 197 -39.82 -22.39 -32.71
N PRO A 198 -41.11 -22.49 -33.12
CA PRO A 198 -41.63 -22.56 -34.50
C PRO A 198 -42.66 -21.46 -34.87
N THR A 199 -42.55 -20.23 -34.36
CA THR A 199 -43.59 -19.18 -34.59
C THR A 199 -43.07 -17.88 -35.22
N THR A 200 -43.95 -17.28 -36.03
CA THR A 200 -43.82 -16.07 -36.88
C THR A 200 -43.30 -14.81 -36.18
N CYS A 201 -42.54 -13.99 -36.91
CA CYS A 201 -42.12 -12.64 -36.51
C CYS A 201 -43.07 -11.56 -37.08
N PRO A 202 -43.62 -10.62 -36.26
CA PRO A 202 -44.41 -9.49 -36.76
C PRO A 202 -43.53 -8.46 -37.49
N THR A 203 -44.17 -7.54 -38.20
CA THR A 203 -43.50 -6.59 -39.10
C THR A 203 -42.42 -5.74 -38.41
N ASN A 204 -41.26 -5.58 -39.05
CA ASN A 204 -40.00 -4.98 -38.55
C ASN A 204 -39.14 -5.81 -37.59
N VAL A 205 -39.43 -7.11 -37.40
CA VAL A 205 -38.56 -8.03 -36.63
C VAL A 205 -37.61 -8.80 -37.55
N CYS A 206 -36.42 -9.12 -37.06
CA CYS A 206 -35.40 -9.88 -37.76
C CYS A 206 -35.40 -11.35 -37.33
N CYS A 207 -35.41 -12.26 -38.29
CA CYS A 207 -35.10 -13.68 -38.05
C CYS A 207 -33.64 -14.02 -38.29
N LEU A 208 -33.17 -15.10 -37.63
CA LEU A 208 -31.81 -15.65 -37.59
C LEU A 208 -31.17 -15.92 -38.97
N ALA A 209 -30.96 -14.93 -39.84
CA ALA A 209 -30.05 -15.03 -41.00
C ALA A 209 -29.79 -13.71 -41.75
N SER A 210 -30.71 -12.73 -41.80
CA SER A 210 -30.64 -11.74 -42.91
C SER A 210 -30.56 -10.24 -42.61
N ALA A 211 -30.65 -9.75 -41.37
CA ALA A 211 -30.71 -8.30 -41.09
C ALA A 211 -31.88 -7.57 -41.72
N GLN A 212 -32.83 -8.32 -42.26
CA GLN A 212 -34.03 -7.75 -42.83
C GLN A 212 -35.09 -7.73 -41.75
N ALA A 213 -35.67 -6.55 -41.56
CA ALA A 213 -37.03 -6.42 -41.07
C ALA A 213 -37.94 -7.30 -41.94
N CYS A 214 -38.58 -8.34 -41.39
CA CYS A 214 -39.67 -9.00 -42.11
C CYS A 214 -40.78 -7.92 -42.25
N THR A 215 -41.14 -7.51 -43.48
CA THR A 215 -42.08 -6.40 -43.72
C THR A 215 -43.55 -6.83 -43.84
N ALA A 216 -43.85 -8.12 -43.65
CA ALA A 216 -45.20 -8.71 -43.55
C ALA A 216 -45.19 -9.97 -42.66
N ASN A 217 -46.36 -10.56 -42.37
CA ASN A 217 -46.55 -11.83 -41.64
C ASN A 217 -45.77 -13.01 -42.27
N ALA A 218 -44.45 -13.06 -42.09
CA ALA A 218 -43.58 -14.12 -42.57
C ALA A 218 -43.33 -15.12 -41.45
N GLU A 219 -43.42 -16.42 -41.77
CA GLU A 219 -42.92 -17.46 -40.89
C GLU A 219 -41.39 -17.48 -40.90
N CYS A 220 -40.84 -17.72 -39.71
CA CYS A 220 -39.43 -18.06 -39.58
C CYS A 220 -39.25 -19.57 -39.67
N CYS A 221 -38.60 -20.02 -40.73
CA CYS A 221 -38.11 -21.40 -40.83
C CYS A 221 -36.59 -21.35 -40.87
N GLY A 222 -35.91 -22.02 -39.92
CA GLY A 222 -34.44 -22.15 -39.92
C GLY A 222 -33.67 -20.82 -39.99
N GLY A 223 -34.24 -19.73 -39.46
CA GLY A 223 -33.63 -18.41 -39.43
C GLY A 223 -33.86 -17.49 -40.63
N SER A 224 -34.54 -17.94 -41.68
CA SER A 224 -34.89 -17.08 -42.83
C SER A 224 -36.34 -16.55 -42.74
N CYS A 225 -36.58 -15.27 -43.03
CA CYS A 225 -37.94 -14.75 -43.26
C CYS A 225 -38.45 -15.37 -44.58
N ASN A 226 -39.43 -16.29 -44.52
CA ASN A 226 -40.00 -16.86 -45.73
C ASN A 226 -41.08 -15.90 -46.27
N GLY A 227 -40.67 -14.99 -47.16
CA GLY A 227 -41.54 -13.95 -47.70
C GLY A 227 -42.67 -14.52 -48.56
N GLY A 228 -43.84 -14.77 -47.95
CA GLY A 228 -45.12 -14.93 -48.66
C GLY A 228 -45.76 -16.32 -48.70
N SER A 229 -45.33 -17.31 -47.89
CA SER A 229 -46.01 -18.61 -47.78
C SER A 229 -46.95 -18.69 -46.57
N PRO A 230 -48.09 -19.42 -46.65
CA PRO A 230 -49.05 -19.57 -45.54
C PRO A 230 -48.52 -20.47 -44.42
N PRO A 231 -49.09 -20.39 -43.20
CA PRO A 231 -48.49 -21.00 -42.04
C PRO A 231 -48.44 -22.53 -42.05
N GLY A 232 -47.27 -23.13 -41.76
CA GLY A 232 -47.11 -24.56 -41.45
C GLY A 232 -46.19 -25.41 -42.35
N ASN A 233 -45.25 -24.83 -43.11
CA ASN A 233 -44.38 -25.59 -44.03
C ASN A 233 -42.88 -25.28 -43.80
N CYS A 234 -42.31 -25.82 -42.72
CA CYS A 234 -40.86 -25.88 -42.52
C CYS A 234 -40.42 -27.35 -42.67
N ASP A 235 -39.96 -27.74 -43.86
CA ASP A 235 -39.17 -28.98 -44.09
C ASP A 235 -37.67 -28.63 -44.16
#